data_AF-A0A7J4UBX1-F1
#
_entry.id   AF-A0A7J4UBX1-F1
#
_cell.length_a   1.000
_cell.length_b   1.000
_cell.length_c   1.000
_cell.angle_alpha   90.00
_cell.angle_beta   90.00
_cell.angle_gamma   90.00
#
_symmetry.space_group_name_H-M   'P 1'
#
loop_
_entity.id
_entity.type
_entity.pdbx_description
1 polymer ?
#
loop_
_entity_poly.entity_id
_entity_poly.type
_entity_poly.pdbx_seq_one_letter_code
_entity_poly.pdbx_strand_id
1 'polypeptide(L)'
;MVKKVAYGSVRRFGARYGRRTRLRFGQIESEQRKLHKCPYCLADKVKRQALGIWECQRCKKVFTGKAYTINKKLKFDTSSADTAPEEKVINEDFSDEEEQDADEEAQKG
;
A
#
# COMPACT_ATOMS: atom_id res chain seq x y z
N MET A 1 -21.03 1.29 -13.51
CA MET A 1 -21.26 0.76 -12.14
C MET A 1 -19.94 0.74 -11.37
N VAL A 2 -19.81 1.46 -10.25
CA VAL A 2 -18.57 1.45 -9.45
C VAL A 2 -18.47 0.15 -8.65
N LYS A 3 -17.36 -0.59 -8.82
CA LYS A 3 -17.09 -1.85 -8.10
C LYS A 3 -17.00 -1.59 -6.60
N LYS A 4 -17.97 -2.09 -5.81
CA LYS A 4 -17.90 -2.00 -4.34
C LYS A 4 -16.81 -2.95 -3.83
N VAL A 5 -15.71 -2.38 -3.34
CA VAL A 5 -14.70 -3.15 -2.60
C VAL A 5 -15.28 -3.55 -1.25
N ALA A 6 -15.31 -4.85 -0.96
CA ALA A 6 -15.81 -5.42 0.28
C ALA A 6 -14.74 -6.34 0.88
N TYR A 7 -14.48 -6.19 2.18
CA TYR A 7 -13.52 -7.01 2.92
C TYR A 7 -14.27 -8.06 3.74
N GLY A 8 -13.94 -9.35 3.56
CA GLY A 8 -14.61 -10.44 4.26
C GLY A 8 -14.45 -10.40 5.78
N SER A 9 -13.28 -9.98 6.27
CA SER A 9 -12.95 -9.95 7.71
C SER A 9 -13.77 -8.93 8.51
N VAL A 10 -14.26 -7.90 7.83
CA VAL A 10 -15.02 -6.78 8.40
C VAL A 10 -16.47 -7.16 8.70
N ARG A 11 -16.95 -8.28 8.15
CA ARG A 11 -18.31 -8.79 8.41
C ARG A 11 -18.56 -9.10 9.89
N ARG A 12 -17.53 -9.40 10.68
CA ARG A 12 -17.63 -9.66 12.14
C ARG A 12 -18.22 -8.48 12.92
N PHE A 13 -18.12 -7.26 12.40
CA PHE A 13 -18.59 -6.06 13.09
C PHE A 13 -20.11 -5.85 12.95
N GLY A 14 -20.79 -6.61 12.07
CA GLY A 14 -22.23 -6.46 11.85
C GLY A 14 -22.60 -5.04 11.42
N ALA A 15 -23.65 -4.47 12.02
CA ALA A 15 -24.11 -3.11 11.72
C ALA A 15 -23.27 -1.99 12.39
N ARG A 16 -22.31 -2.32 13.26
CA ARG A 16 -21.58 -1.33 14.09
C ARG A 16 -20.53 -0.53 13.29
N TYR A 17 -20.17 0.65 13.82
CA TYR A 17 -19.07 1.54 13.38
C TYR A 17 -19.19 2.20 12.00
N GLY A 18 -20.30 2.00 11.27
CA GLY A 18 -20.54 2.64 9.98
C GLY A 18 -19.70 2.04 8.83
N ARG A 19 -19.99 2.43 7.58
CA ARG A 19 -19.37 1.81 6.38
C ARG A 19 -17.92 2.26 6.16
N ARG A 20 -17.63 3.56 6.26
CA ARG A 20 -16.31 4.12 5.92
C ARG A 20 -15.19 3.57 6.81
N THR A 21 -15.39 3.59 8.13
CA THR A 21 -14.44 3.06 9.12
C THR A 21 -14.16 1.59 8.89
N ARG A 22 -15.23 0.81 8.65
CA ARG A 22 -15.15 -0.62 8.35
C ARG A 22 -14.34 -0.92 7.09
N LEU A 23 -14.50 -0.15 6.03
CA LEU A 23 -13.71 -0.33 4.80
C LEU A 23 -12.24 0.00 5.00
N ARG A 24 -11.91 1.11 5.69
CA ARG A 24 -10.51 1.46 6.01
C ARG A 24 -9.85 0.41 6.91
N PHE A 25 -10.57 -0.08 7.91
CA PHE A 25 -10.08 -1.16 8.75
C PHE A 25 -9.83 -2.45 7.95
N GLY A 26 -10.76 -2.80 7.06
CA GLY A 26 -10.62 -3.97 6.18
C GLY A 26 -9.39 -3.91 5.29
N GLN A 27 -9.06 -2.72 4.77
CA GLN A 27 -7.81 -2.48 4.04
C GLN A 27 -6.59 -2.84 4.88
N ILE A 28 -6.46 -2.21 6.06
CA ILE A 28 -5.34 -2.41 6.97
C ILE A 28 -5.25 -3.88 7.42
N GLU A 29 -6.40 -4.49 7.72
CA GLU A 29 -6.44 -5.88 8.16
C GLU A 29 -6.08 -6.87 7.05
N SER A 30 -6.47 -6.58 5.81
CA SER A 30 -6.07 -7.40 4.67
C SER A 30 -4.57 -7.28 4.38
N GLU A 31 -4.00 -6.08 4.53
CA GLU A 31 -2.56 -5.83 4.36
C GLU A 31 -1.75 -6.57 5.43
N GLN A 32 -2.11 -6.42 6.72
CA GLN A 32 -1.32 -7.03 7.81
C GLN A 32 -1.37 -8.56 7.83
N ARG A 33 -2.45 -9.18 7.32
CA ARG A 33 -2.62 -10.65 7.29
C ARG A 33 -2.00 -11.27 6.05
N LYS A 34 -1.60 -10.46 5.07
CA LYS A 34 -0.94 -10.94 3.85
C LYS A 34 0.41 -11.53 4.21
N LEU A 35 0.83 -12.56 3.49
CA LEU A 35 2.21 -13.02 3.54
C LEU A 35 3.11 -11.99 2.86
N HIS A 36 4.20 -11.63 3.53
CA HIS A 36 5.17 -10.67 3.02
C HIS A 36 6.50 -11.33 2.67
N LYS A 37 7.26 -10.67 1.78
CA LYS A 37 8.63 -11.03 1.44
C LYS A 37 9.55 -10.82 2.63
N CYS A 38 10.33 -11.84 2.95
CA CYS A 38 11.37 -11.75 3.98
C CYS A 38 12.60 -11.00 3.43
N PRO A 39 13.16 -10.02 4.16
CA PRO A 39 14.38 -9.33 3.73
C PRO A 39 15.62 -10.23 3.72
N TYR A 40 15.63 -11.32 4.49
CA TYR A 40 16.78 -12.21 4.61
C TYR A 40 16.77 -13.37 3.62
N CYS A 41 15.61 -13.98 3.39
CA CYS A 41 15.51 -15.20 2.56
C CYS A 41 14.62 -15.03 1.33
N LEU A 42 14.08 -13.82 1.11
CA LEU A 42 13.26 -13.41 -0.03
C LEU A 42 11.95 -14.21 -0.25
N ALA A 43 11.66 -15.18 0.60
CA ALA A 43 10.44 -15.96 0.54
C ALA A 43 9.24 -15.19 1.09
N ASP A 44 8.08 -15.39 0.46
CA ASP A 44 6.76 -14.87 0.87
C ASP A 44 6.14 -15.71 2.00
N LYS A 45 6.84 -15.79 3.15
CA LYS A 45 6.43 -16.61 4.31
C LYS A 45 6.54 -15.86 5.64
N VAL A 46 6.52 -14.53 5.61
CA VAL A 46 6.56 -13.71 6.82
C VAL A 46 5.15 -13.54 7.38
N LYS A 47 5.01 -13.75 8.69
CA LYS A 47 3.79 -13.50 9.47
C LYS A 47 4.06 -12.49 10.57
N ARG A 48 3.02 -11.75 10.95
CA ARG A 48 3.08 -10.80 12.06
C ARG A 48 2.96 -11.53 13.39
N GLN A 49 3.86 -11.26 14.31
CA GLN A 49 3.80 -11.80 15.68
C GLN A 49 3.20 -10.77 16.64
N ALA A 50 3.70 -9.53 16.61
CA ALA A 50 3.19 -8.42 17.42
C ALA A 50 3.17 -7.11 16.61
N LEU A 51 2.84 -5.99 17.25
CA LEU A 51 2.98 -4.66 16.62
C LEU A 51 4.45 -4.43 16.25
N GLY A 52 4.73 -4.25 14.95
CA GLY A 52 6.08 -3.96 14.46
C GLY A 52 7.07 -5.12 14.55
N ILE A 53 6.68 -6.30 15.05
CA ILE A 53 7.52 -7.50 15.13
C ILE A 53 7.00 -8.56 14.16
N TRP A 54 7.89 -9.02 13.29
CA TRP A 54 7.59 -9.94 12.20
C TRP A 54 8.50 -11.16 12.25
N GLU A 55 7.95 -12.33 11.97
CA GLU A 55 8.66 -13.60 11.97
C GLU A 55 8.55 -14.27 10.60
N CYS A 56 9.68 -14.70 10.04
CA CYS A 56 9.67 -15.52 8.83
C CYS A 56 9.58 -17.01 9.18
N GLN A 57 8.54 -17.70 8.70
CA GLN A 57 8.40 -19.14 8.94
C GLN A 57 9.47 -19.99 8.24
N ARG A 58 10.15 -19.46 7.22
CA ARG A 58 11.17 -20.20 6.46
C ARG A 58 12.53 -20.17 7.14
N CYS A 59 13.03 -18.98 7.48
CA CYS A 59 14.35 -18.80 8.11
C CYS A 59 14.30 -18.59 9.63
N LYS A 60 13.09 -18.55 10.24
CA LYS A 60 12.85 -18.37 11.68
C LYS A 60 13.48 -17.11 12.29
N LYS A 61 13.81 -16.12 11.46
CA LYS A 61 14.33 -14.83 11.93
C LYS A 61 13.15 -13.93 12.31
N VAL A 62 13.27 -13.32 13.49
CA VAL A 62 12.38 -12.27 13.98
C VAL A 62 13.04 -10.93 13.69
N PHE A 63 12.28 -9.98 13.16
CA PHE A 63 12.79 -8.66 12.81
C PHE A 63 11.75 -7.57 13.03
N THR A 64 12.22 -6.33 13.08
CA THR A 64 11.39 -5.15 13.28
C THR A 64 10.94 -4.56 11.94
N GLY A 65 9.75 -3.98 11.92
CA GLY A 65 9.16 -3.35 10.75
C GLY A 65 7.99 -2.44 11.15
N LYS A 66 7.16 -2.03 10.19
CA LYS A 66 5.98 -1.21 10.52
C LYS A 66 4.88 -2.05 11.14
N ALA A 67 3.91 -1.38 11.74
CA ALA A 67 2.81 -2.03 12.45
C ALA A 67 1.96 -2.97 11.56
N TYR A 68 1.67 -2.56 10.32
CA TYR A 68 0.75 -3.28 9.42
C TYR A 68 1.37 -3.70 8.09
N THR A 69 2.57 -3.20 7.76
CA THR A 69 3.25 -3.49 6.49
C THR A 69 4.76 -3.53 6.71
N ILE A 70 5.49 -4.25 5.86
CA ILE A 70 6.95 -4.31 5.95
C ILE A 70 7.60 -3.35 4.94
N ASN A 71 7.17 -3.40 3.67
CA ASN A 71 7.88 -2.74 2.56
C ASN A 71 7.25 -1.43 2.08
N LYS A 72 6.16 -0.95 2.68
CA LYS A 72 5.47 0.26 2.21
C LYS A 72 6.36 1.47 2.49
N LYS A 73 6.81 2.23 1.48
CA LYS A 73 7.52 3.49 1.71
C LYS A 73 6.54 4.56 2.22
N LEU A 74 6.96 5.40 3.17
CA LEU A 74 6.16 6.57 3.53
C LEU A 74 6.36 7.63 2.45
N LYS A 75 5.28 8.28 2.04
CA LYS A 75 5.36 9.55 1.32
C LYS A 75 5.30 10.60 2.41
N PHE A 76 6.36 11.38 2.54
CA PHE A 76 6.36 12.54 3.41
C PHE A 76 6.10 13.73 2.51
N ASP A 77 5.06 14.47 2.80
CA ASP A 77 4.72 15.69 2.08
C ASP A 77 5.69 16.74 2.63
N THR A 78 6.78 17.02 1.91
CA THR A 78 7.75 18.05 2.26
C THR A 78 7.12 19.43 2.07
N SER A 79 6.23 19.84 3.00
CA SER A 79 5.59 21.17 3.00
C SER A 79 5.81 21.94 4.30
N SER A 80 6.69 21.46 5.19
CA SER A 80 7.19 22.24 6.33
C SER A 80 8.67 21.94 6.54
N ALA A 81 9.51 22.55 5.70
CA ALA A 81 10.90 22.77 6.01
C ALA A 81 11.01 24.15 6.66
N ASP A 82 11.36 24.20 7.94
CA ASP A 82 11.90 25.42 8.55
C ASP A 82 13.29 25.71 7.91
N THR A 83 13.33 26.75 7.06
CA THR A 83 14.45 27.66 6.65
C THR A 83 15.83 27.14 6.15
N ALA A 84 15.97 27.06 4.79
CA ALA A 84 16.96 27.62 3.80
C ALA A 84 18.53 27.53 3.95
N PRO A 85 19.38 27.71 2.87
CA PRO A 85 19.10 28.04 1.44
C PRO A 85 19.85 27.26 0.30
N GLU A 86 19.33 27.43 -0.94
CA GLU A 86 19.98 27.46 -2.30
C GLU A 86 20.58 26.17 -2.96
N GLU A 87 20.37 25.83 -4.25
CA GLU A 87 20.06 26.59 -5.49
C GLU A 87 19.32 25.76 -6.59
N LYS A 88 18.49 26.48 -7.39
CA LYS A 88 18.04 26.29 -8.81
C LYS A 88 17.23 25.03 -9.19
N VAL A 89 15.90 25.07 -9.29
CA VAL A 89 15.02 25.63 -10.36
C VAL A 89 15.28 25.04 -11.75
N ILE A 90 14.37 24.16 -12.22
CA ILE A 90 13.73 24.25 -13.54
C ILE A 90 12.26 23.79 -13.37
N ASN A 91 11.33 24.69 -13.67
CA ASN A 91 9.88 24.45 -13.80
C ASN A 91 9.57 23.94 -15.22
N GLU A 92 8.30 23.66 -15.49
CA GLU A 92 7.67 23.26 -16.77
C GLU A 92 7.53 21.71 -16.88
N ASP A 93 6.35 21.09 -16.91
CA ASP A 93 5.00 21.56 -17.14
C ASP A 93 3.96 20.64 -16.47
N PHE A 94 2.95 21.29 -15.90
CA PHE A 94 1.65 20.71 -15.61
C PHE A 94 0.77 20.96 -16.84
N SER A 95 0.62 19.95 -17.70
CA SER A 95 -0.49 19.87 -18.63
C SER A 95 -1.24 18.57 -18.40
N ASP A 96 -2.43 18.73 -17.80
CA ASP A 96 -3.56 17.87 -18.09
C ASP A 96 -3.69 17.75 -19.61
N GLU A 97 -3.52 16.55 -20.17
CA GLU A 97 -4.23 16.15 -21.38
C GLU A 97 -4.74 14.72 -21.21
N GLU A 98 -6.07 14.64 -21.28
CA GLU A 98 -6.85 13.44 -21.56
C GLU A 98 -6.50 12.89 -22.96
N GLU A 99 -6.97 11.67 -23.22
CA GLU A 99 -7.15 11.04 -24.54
C GLU A 99 -5.86 10.64 -25.26
N GLN A 100 -5.78 9.58 -26.07
CA GLN A 100 -6.58 8.44 -26.52
C GLN A 100 -5.52 7.54 -27.17
N ASP A 101 -5.63 6.21 -27.13
CA ASP A 101 -5.04 5.35 -28.17
C ASP A 101 -5.73 3.99 -28.12
N ALA A 102 -6.86 3.94 -28.81
CA ALA A 102 -7.33 2.74 -29.47
C ALA A 102 -6.69 2.71 -30.86
N ASP A 103 -6.56 1.51 -31.42
CA ASP A 103 -6.32 1.22 -32.85
C ASP A 103 -4.89 0.79 -33.23
N GLU A 104 -4.44 -0.35 -32.71
CA GLU A 104 -3.49 -1.21 -33.44
C GLU A 104 -3.87 -2.70 -33.29
N GLU A 105 -4.98 -3.14 -33.90
CA GLU A 105 -5.07 -4.52 -34.41
C GLU A 105 -6.16 -4.69 -35.48
N ALA A 106 -5.94 -4.09 -36.66
CA ALA A 106 -6.68 -4.41 -37.89
C ALA A 106 -5.71 -4.75 -39.02
N GLN A 107 -4.89 -5.78 -38.81
CA GLN A 107 -4.28 -6.58 -39.88
C GLN A 107 -4.27 -8.07 -39.48
N LYS A 108 -5.45 -8.69 -39.52
CA LYS A 108 -5.70 -10.12 -39.78
C LYS A 108 -7.20 -10.42 -39.62
N GLY A 109 -7.87 -10.77 -40.72
CA GLY A 109 -9.19 -11.40 -40.72
C GLY A 109 -10.24 -10.64 -41.50
#